data_AF-A0A4Q3UHB3-F1
#
_entry.id   AF-A0A4Q3UHB3-F1
#
_cell.length_a   1.000
_cell.length_b   1.000
_cell.length_c   1.000
_cell.angle_alpha   90.00
_cell.angle_beta   90.00
_cell.angle_gamma   90.00
#
_symmetry.space_group_name_H-M   'P 1'
#
loop_
_entity.id
_entity.type
_entity.pdbx_description
1 polymer ?
#
loop_
_entity_poly.entity_id
_entity_poly.type
_entity_poly.pdbx_seq_one_letter_code
_entity_poly.pdbx_strand_id
1 'polypeptide(L)'
;MNTLLQARTTFEGLALLPLSAAVRTAVLDEPAVGELALLRMSPPARNSILRSLSEADAARILRGIGGPASEPTKRALIACLERIEGGSRVAALRVYLAVREAVPDEAAETVGAAVAAVSAFVHAAARVTNVATLVQAVRRGDVATLIRLTDASVGQSLARLKTVPESALYRAVGLAEPGAPAMQRTTPYGGAFLLLESLAEIPLDDWCADWPSGEIEPAQALRWTLLLQSLGASRSYGASYDPILRDLLMIPPTFELRAWSRLLKDHRLAALQNELERWQGAQGHLSGTCVEAEGIWIDDEQGLYVRGPGDGGEPNEETLARLKYLSSDRKYLRLDPRVGVSRRVADGLAPVAMAVLRSFAWRLPGFGRTHLEHLSRNFLACAAEVVREEDMLHVSLTRPPLDLVLRMTRVARADIAIPWTSPQRLSIHL
;
A
#
# COMPACT_ATOMS: atom_id res chain seq x y z
N MET A 1 24.10 11.84 6.29
CA MET A 1 24.15 13.21 6.85
C MET A 1 25.09 14.12 6.05
N ASN A 2 26.27 13.65 5.61
CA ASN A 2 27.20 14.44 4.77
C ASN A 2 26.66 14.90 3.39
N THR A 3 25.76 14.15 2.75
CA THR A 3 25.24 14.50 1.41
C THR A 3 24.25 15.68 1.44
N LEU A 4 23.50 15.86 2.53
CA LEU A 4 22.63 17.04 2.73
C LEU A 4 23.45 18.30 3.04
N LEU A 5 24.64 18.15 3.63
CA LEU A 5 25.60 19.24 3.83
C LEU A 5 26.27 19.67 2.51
N GLN A 6 26.56 18.73 1.60
CA GLN A 6 27.08 19.07 0.25
C GLN A 6 26.02 19.70 -0.67
N ALA A 7 24.75 19.32 -0.57
CA ALA A 7 23.68 20.06 -1.26
C ALA A 7 23.55 21.49 -0.70
N ARG A 8 23.85 21.69 0.59
CA ARG A 8 23.84 23.02 1.21
C ARG A 8 24.91 23.95 0.66
N THR A 9 26.09 23.46 0.26
CA THR A 9 27.17 24.33 -0.25
C THR A 9 26.90 24.85 -1.67
N THR A 10 26.05 24.20 -2.47
CA THR A 10 25.63 24.73 -3.79
C THR A 10 24.55 25.81 -3.68
N PHE A 11 23.99 26.03 -2.49
CA PHE A 11 22.90 26.96 -2.21
C PHE A 11 23.24 27.94 -1.08
N GLU A 12 24.51 28.34 -0.91
CA GLU A 12 24.93 29.22 0.19
C GLU A 12 24.13 30.54 0.25
N GLY A 13 23.79 31.13 -0.91
CA GLY A 13 22.95 32.33 -0.97
C GLY A 13 21.47 32.11 -0.59
N LEU A 14 21.01 30.85 -0.54
CA LEU A 14 19.63 30.47 -0.20
C LEU A 14 19.53 29.83 1.20
N ALA A 15 20.61 29.79 1.98
CA ALA A 15 20.64 29.16 3.30
C ALA A 15 19.66 29.79 4.32
N LEU A 16 19.24 31.03 4.08
CA LEU A 16 18.25 31.77 4.89
C LEU A 16 16.79 31.38 4.59
N LEU A 17 16.54 30.67 3.49
CA LEU A 17 15.19 30.25 3.10
C LEU A 17 14.88 28.85 3.63
N PRO A 18 13.60 28.55 3.96
CA PRO A 18 13.15 27.17 4.11
C PRO A 18 13.55 26.36 2.87
N LEU A 19 14.01 25.12 3.06
CA LEU A 19 14.54 24.27 1.98
C LEU A 19 13.62 24.24 0.74
N SER A 20 12.31 24.20 0.94
CA SER A 20 11.32 24.22 -0.15
C SER A 20 11.32 25.53 -0.95
N ALA A 21 11.50 26.68 -0.28
CA ALA A 21 11.57 27.98 -0.93
C ALA A 21 12.91 28.17 -1.66
N ALA A 22 14.02 27.70 -1.09
CA ALA A 22 15.32 27.67 -1.75
C ALA A 22 15.29 26.83 -3.03
N VAL A 23 14.75 25.60 -2.96
CA VAL A 23 14.59 24.74 -4.13
C VAL A 23 13.67 25.39 -5.16
N ARG A 24 12.54 25.97 -4.73
CA ARG A 24 11.63 26.66 -5.63
C ARG A 24 12.33 27.78 -6.40
N THR A 25 13.05 28.67 -5.72
CA THR A 25 13.80 29.76 -6.35
C THR A 25 14.82 29.21 -7.34
N ALA A 26 15.66 28.27 -6.90
CA ALA A 26 16.70 27.71 -7.77
C ALA A 26 16.15 26.99 -9.01
N VAL A 27 15.09 26.18 -8.86
CA VAL A 27 14.54 25.40 -9.97
C VAL A 27 13.65 26.23 -10.88
N LEU A 28 13.00 27.28 -10.37
CA LEU A 28 12.14 28.14 -11.20
C LEU A 28 12.93 29.22 -11.94
N ASP A 29 13.98 29.78 -11.32
CA ASP A 29 14.76 30.85 -11.94
C ASP A 29 15.71 30.28 -13.00
N GLU A 30 16.31 29.11 -12.74
CA GLU A 30 17.20 28.41 -13.69
C GLU A 30 16.79 26.94 -13.88
N PRO A 31 15.75 26.64 -14.69
CA PRO A 31 15.17 25.31 -14.81
C PRO A 31 16.17 24.20 -15.17
N ALA A 32 17.10 24.47 -16.09
CA ALA A 32 18.11 23.49 -16.50
C ALA A 32 19.09 23.14 -15.37
N VAL A 33 19.52 24.14 -14.59
CA VAL A 33 20.39 23.94 -13.43
C VAL A 33 19.64 23.20 -12.32
N GLY A 34 18.38 23.60 -12.09
CA GLY A 34 17.48 22.94 -11.15
C GLY A 34 17.23 21.46 -11.48
N GLU A 35 17.00 21.14 -12.75
CA GLU A 35 16.86 19.76 -13.22
C GLU A 35 18.13 18.94 -12.92
N LEU A 36 19.30 19.43 -13.34
CA LEU A 36 20.57 18.74 -13.11
C LEU A 36 20.85 18.54 -11.62
N ALA A 37 20.49 19.52 -10.78
CA ALA A 37 20.60 19.39 -9.33
C ALA A 37 19.70 18.26 -8.81
N LEU A 38 18.43 18.21 -9.22
CA LEU A 38 17.49 17.16 -8.82
C LEU A 38 17.94 15.75 -9.29
N LEU A 39 18.52 15.64 -10.49
CA LEU A 39 19.04 14.39 -11.02
C LEU A 39 20.30 13.90 -10.29
N ARG A 40 21.14 14.82 -9.81
CA ARG A 40 22.37 14.48 -9.06
C ARG A 40 22.11 14.18 -7.57
N MET A 41 20.95 14.55 -7.05
CA MET A 41 20.58 14.25 -5.66
C MET A 41 20.36 12.75 -5.44
N SER A 42 20.69 12.27 -4.24
CA SER A 42 20.35 10.90 -3.86
C SER A 42 18.82 10.72 -3.83
N PRO A 43 18.30 9.51 -4.15
CA PRO A 43 16.86 9.27 -4.17
C PRO A 43 16.12 9.70 -2.89
N PRO A 44 16.64 9.50 -1.66
CA PRO A 44 15.99 9.98 -0.44
C PRO A 44 15.90 11.51 -0.35
N ALA A 45 16.97 12.22 -0.74
CA ALA A 45 16.98 13.68 -0.70
C ALA A 45 16.04 14.28 -1.74
N ARG A 46 16.08 13.76 -2.96
CA ARG A 46 15.14 14.10 -4.04
C ARG A 46 13.69 13.87 -3.61
N ASN A 47 13.37 12.70 -3.05
CA ASN A 47 12.01 12.40 -2.60
C ASN A 47 11.55 13.33 -1.47
N SER A 48 12.45 13.69 -0.55
CA SER A 48 12.14 14.67 0.50
C SER A 48 11.79 16.04 -0.09
N ILE A 49 12.52 16.50 -1.10
CA ILE A 49 12.28 17.77 -1.78
C ILE A 49 10.94 17.72 -2.54
N LEU A 50 10.72 16.67 -3.35
CA LEU A 50 9.50 16.53 -4.13
C LEU A 50 8.25 16.45 -3.24
N ARG A 51 8.34 15.86 -2.04
CA ARG A 51 7.25 15.87 -1.04
C ARG A 51 6.95 17.25 -0.45
N SER A 52 7.88 18.19 -0.54
CA SER A 52 7.70 19.57 -0.05
C SER A 52 7.15 20.54 -1.09
N LEU A 53 7.08 20.13 -2.36
CA LEU A 53 6.54 20.95 -3.45
C LEU A 53 5.01 20.91 -3.45
N SER A 54 4.40 22.05 -3.76
CA SER A 54 2.97 22.09 -4.10
C SER A 54 2.73 21.61 -5.53
N GLU A 55 1.48 21.27 -5.85
CA GLU A 55 1.05 20.96 -7.23
C GLU A 55 1.37 22.10 -8.21
N ALA A 56 1.20 23.35 -7.77
CA ALA A 56 1.52 24.53 -8.56
C ALA A 56 3.03 24.65 -8.84
N ASP A 57 3.87 24.34 -7.85
CA ASP A 57 5.32 24.34 -8.02
C ASP A 57 5.76 23.27 -9.00
N ALA A 58 5.28 22.03 -8.83
CA ALA A 58 5.59 20.93 -9.74
C ALA A 58 5.16 21.25 -11.18
N ALA A 59 3.99 21.86 -11.37
CA ALA A 59 3.50 22.27 -12.69
C ALA A 59 4.33 23.42 -13.31
N ARG A 60 4.88 24.33 -12.51
CA ARG A 60 5.79 25.37 -13.02
C ARG A 60 7.15 24.79 -13.40
N ILE A 61 7.70 23.91 -12.57
CA ILE A 61 8.97 23.22 -12.81
C ILE A 61 8.89 22.40 -14.10
N LEU A 62 7.84 21.57 -14.26
CA LEU A 62 7.62 20.78 -15.47
C LEU A 62 7.51 21.65 -16.73
N ARG A 63 6.85 22.81 -16.65
CA ARG A 63 6.77 23.76 -17.78
C ARG A 63 8.11 24.41 -18.09
N GLY A 64 8.88 24.78 -17.06
CA GLY A 64 10.19 25.40 -17.23
C GLY A 64 11.21 24.45 -17.86
N ILE A 65 11.20 23.18 -17.44
CA ILE A 65 12.14 22.16 -17.93
C ILE A 65 11.71 21.60 -19.30
N GLY A 66 10.40 21.41 -19.51
CA GLY A 66 9.89 20.79 -20.74
C GLY A 66 10.01 21.66 -22.00
N GLY A 67 10.38 22.94 -21.87
CA GLY A 67 10.59 23.84 -23.01
C GLY A 67 9.35 24.02 -23.91
N PRO A 68 9.50 24.66 -25.08
CA PRO A 68 8.44 24.72 -26.08
C PRO A 68 8.10 23.31 -26.60
N ALA A 69 6.91 23.18 -27.18
CA ALA A 69 6.28 21.91 -27.53
C ALA A 69 7.09 21.06 -28.53
N SER A 70 8.06 20.28 -28.03
CA SER A 70 8.72 19.20 -28.77
C SER A 70 7.78 18.01 -28.94
N GLU A 71 8.04 17.21 -29.99
CA GLU A 71 7.32 15.95 -30.20
C GLU A 71 7.99 14.85 -29.36
N PRO A 72 7.25 14.13 -28.51
CA PRO A 72 7.83 13.09 -27.68
C PRO A 72 8.24 11.86 -28.51
N THR A 73 9.38 11.25 -28.20
CA THR A 73 9.77 9.98 -28.82
C THR A 73 8.95 8.82 -28.25
N LYS A 74 8.73 7.78 -29.06
CA LYS A 74 8.05 6.54 -28.61
C LYS A 74 8.75 5.93 -27.38
N ARG A 75 10.09 6.00 -27.34
CA ARG A 75 10.90 5.51 -26.22
C ARG A 75 10.60 6.29 -24.93
N ALA A 76 10.57 7.62 -24.98
CA ALA A 76 10.23 8.46 -23.81
C ALA A 76 8.79 8.21 -23.33
N LEU A 77 7.83 8.06 -24.26
CA LEU A 77 6.43 7.77 -23.94
C LEU A 77 6.27 6.45 -23.19
N ILE A 78 6.87 5.36 -23.69
CA ILE A 78 6.81 4.04 -23.05
C ILE A 78 7.45 4.12 -21.65
N ALA A 79 8.62 4.74 -21.53
CA ALA A 79 9.31 4.89 -20.26
C ALA A 79 8.49 5.67 -19.22
N CYS A 80 7.72 6.68 -19.66
CA CYS A 80 6.79 7.42 -18.81
C CYS A 80 5.63 6.54 -18.34
N LEU A 81 4.99 5.80 -19.24
CA LEU A 81 3.83 4.95 -18.93
C LEU A 81 4.17 3.81 -17.99
N GLU A 82 5.38 3.26 -18.08
CA GLU A 82 5.86 2.21 -17.16
C GLU A 82 6.08 2.72 -15.73
N ARG A 83 6.19 4.04 -15.53
CA ARG A 83 6.55 4.66 -14.25
C ARG A 83 5.47 5.55 -13.67
N ILE A 84 4.43 5.89 -14.44
CA ILE A 84 3.40 6.80 -13.97
C ILE A 84 2.52 6.12 -12.94
N GLU A 85 2.42 6.76 -11.78
CA GLU A 85 1.60 6.33 -10.66
C GLU A 85 0.66 7.50 -10.30
N GLY A 86 -0.62 7.36 -10.66
CA GLY A 86 -1.65 8.37 -10.38
C GLY A 86 -1.53 9.65 -11.22
N GLY A 87 -2.39 10.62 -10.89
CA GLY A 87 -2.56 11.86 -11.67
C GLY A 87 -1.85 13.10 -11.12
N SER A 88 -1.20 13.09 -9.94
CA SER A 88 -0.67 14.34 -9.37
C SER A 88 0.48 14.97 -10.21
N ARG A 89 0.63 16.29 -10.20
CA ARG A 89 1.75 16.98 -10.89
C ARG A 89 3.09 16.67 -10.22
N VAL A 90 3.08 16.43 -8.91
CA VAL A 90 4.27 15.95 -8.20
C VAL A 90 4.66 14.54 -8.68
N ALA A 91 3.70 13.64 -8.93
CA ALA A 91 3.97 12.35 -9.54
C ALA A 91 4.52 12.50 -10.97
N ALA A 92 3.94 13.39 -11.79
CA ALA A 92 4.46 13.68 -13.12
C ALA A 92 5.92 14.16 -13.08
N LEU A 93 6.30 15.00 -12.12
CA LEU A 93 7.69 15.44 -11.95
C LEU A 93 8.62 14.30 -11.50
N ARG A 94 8.13 13.37 -10.66
CA ARG A 94 8.90 12.14 -10.32
C ARG A 94 9.13 11.28 -11.56
N VAL A 95 8.09 11.06 -12.37
CA VAL A 95 8.17 10.32 -13.63
C VAL A 95 9.18 10.98 -14.57
N TYR A 96 9.12 12.30 -14.72
CA TYR A 96 10.07 13.06 -15.51
C TYR A 96 11.52 12.76 -15.12
N LEU A 97 11.86 12.91 -13.84
CA LEU A 97 13.22 12.69 -13.35
C LEU A 97 13.66 11.23 -13.53
N ALA A 98 12.77 10.28 -13.23
CA ALA A 98 13.07 8.86 -13.39
C ALA A 98 13.25 8.45 -14.87
N VAL A 99 12.52 9.08 -15.79
CA VAL A 99 12.68 8.86 -17.23
C VAL A 99 13.97 9.50 -17.72
N ARG A 100 14.32 10.72 -17.28
CA ARG A 100 15.61 11.35 -17.59
C ARG A 100 16.80 10.51 -17.15
N GLU A 101 16.72 9.85 -16.00
CA GLU A 101 17.75 8.88 -15.56
C GLU A 101 17.82 7.64 -16.47
N ALA A 102 16.67 7.14 -16.94
CA ALA A 102 16.61 5.93 -17.77
C ALA A 102 16.96 6.17 -19.25
N VAL A 103 16.75 7.39 -19.74
CA VAL A 103 17.02 7.78 -21.14
C VAL A 103 17.82 9.08 -21.20
N PRO A 104 19.08 9.09 -20.72
CA PRO A 104 19.86 10.31 -20.57
C PRO A 104 20.10 11.06 -21.90
N ASP A 105 20.16 10.31 -23.01
CA ASP A 105 20.41 10.84 -24.36
C ASP A 105 19.20 11.56 -24.98
N GLU A 106 18.01 11.41 -24.41
CA GLU A 106 16.81 12.12 -24.89
C GLU A 106 16.85 13.58 -24.43
N ALA A 107 16.43 14.50 -25.29
CA ALA A 107 16.34 15.92 -24.93
C ALA A 107 15.32 16.12 -23.79
N ALA A 108 15.59 17.06 -22.88
CA ALA A 108 14.74 17.37 -21.74
C ALA A 108 13.31 17.73 -22.19
N GLU A 109 13.20 18.47 -23.29
CA GLU A 109 11.94 18.92 -23.88
C GLU A 109 11.11 17.74 -24.41
N THR A 110 11.77 16.75 -25.02
CA THR A 110 11.12 15.52 -25.50
C THR A 110 10.54 14.72 -24.34
N VAL A 111 11.29 14.57 -23.25
CA VAL A 111 10.81 13.88 -22.04
C VAL A 111 9.71 14.69 -21.37
N GLY A 112 9.82 16.02 -21.32
CA GLY A 112 8.79 16.90 -20.79
C GLY A 112 7.46 16.78 -21.55
N ALA A 113 7.53 16.77 -22.88
CA ALA A 113 6.37 16.55 -23.75
C ALA A 113 5.75 15.16 -23.52
N ALA A 114 6.58 14.12 -23.31
CA ALA A 114 6.11 12.77 -23.04
C ALA A 114 5.35 12.68 -21.71
N VAL A 115 5.94 13.23 -20.64
CA VAL A 115 5.31 13.29 -19.30
C VAL A 115 4.02 14.09 -19.34
N ALA A 116 3.99 15.21 -20.06
CA ALA A 116 2.78 16.02 -20.21
C ALA A 116 1.65 15.25 -20.90
N ALA A 117 1.95 14.55 -22.00
CA ALA A 117 0.97 13.73 -22.72
C ALA A 117 0.44 12.56 -21.87
N VAL A 118 1.33 11.84 -21.18
CA VAL A 118 0.96 10.70 -20.33
C VAL A 118 0.17 11.16 -19.10
N SER A 119 0.56 12.26 -18.47
CA SER A 119 -0.19 12.85 -17.35
C SER A 119 -1.58 13.30 -17.79
N ALA A 120 -1.70 13.92 -18.97
CA ALA A 120 -3.00 14.32 -19.53
C ALA A 120 -3.89 13.09 -19.77
N PHE A 121 -3.31 11.97 -20.22
CA PHE A 121 -4.04 10.72 -20.40
C PHE A 121 -4.58 10.16 -19.09
N VAL A 122 -3.76 10.06 -18.05
CA VAL A 122 -4.21 9.57 -16.74
C VAL A 122 -5.34 10.41 -16.16
N HIS A 123 -5.25 11.75 -16.28
CA HIS A 123 -6.34 12.63 -15.86
C HIS A 123 -7.62 12.48 -16.69
N ALA A 124 -7.49 12.36 -18.01
CA ALA A 124 -8.64 12.18 -18.89
C ALA A 124 -9.34 10.85 -18.59
N ALA A 125 -8.57 9.78 -18.40
CA ALA A 125 -9.08 8.44 -18.07
C ALA A 125 -9.89 8.44 -16.76
N ALA A 126 -9.45 9.19 -15.74
CA ALA A 126 -10.17 9.31 -14.48
C ALA A 126 -11.51 10.05 -14.59
N ARG A 127 -11.78 10.77 -15.69
CA ARG A 127 -12.99 11.59 -15.88
C ARG A 127 -13.99 11.01 -16.86
N VAL A 128 -13.56 10.07 -17.72
CA VAL A 128 -14.44 9.43 -18.70
C VAL A 128 -15.07 8.18 -18.11
N THR A 129 -16.32 7.91 -18.48
CA THR A 129 -17.04 6.69 -18.08
C THR A 129 -16.54 5.43 -18.81
N ASN A 130 -15.97 5.60 -20.01
CA ASN A 130 -15.50 4.50 -20.85
C ASN A 130 -14.06 4.76 -21.32
N VAL A 131 -13.10 4.23 -20.55
CA VAL A 131 -11.67 4.35 -20.84
C VAL A 131 -11.29 3.65 -22.15
N ALA A 132 -11.96 2.54 -22.51
CA ALA A 132 -11.70 1.86 -23.78
C ALA A 132 -11.97 2.76 -24.99
N THR A 133 -13.02 3.59 -24.93
CA THR A 133 -13.30 4.59 -25.98
C THR A 133 -12.18 5.63 -26.08
N LEU A 134 -11.67 6.10 -24.95
CA LEU A 134 -10.54 7.04 -24.90
C LEU A 134 -9.26 6.42 -25.50
N VAL A 135 -8.93 5.18 -25.09
CA VAL A 135 -7.76 4.45 -25.57
C VAL A 135 -7.85 4.23 -27.09
N GLN A 136 -9.01 3.80 -27.59
CA GLN A 136 -9.23 3.62 -29.04
C GLN A 136 -9.10 4.94 -29.81
N ALA A 137 -9.61 6.06 -29.27
CA ALA A 137 -9.45 7.38 -29.87
C ALA A 137 -7.96 7.81 -29.94
N VAL A 138 -7.20 7.56 -28.87
CA VAL A 138 -5.73 7.78 -28.85
C VAL A 138 -5.02 6.96 -29.90
N ARG A 139 -5.30 5.64 -29.98
CA ARG A 139 -4.66 4.71 -30.92
C ARG A 139 -4.93 5.08 -32.38
N ARG A 140 -6.13 5.56 -32.69
CA ARG A 140 -6.52 6.04 -34.03
C ARG A 140 -5.99 7.44 -34.35
N GLY A 141 -5.50 8.17 -33.35
CA GLY A 141 -5.16 9.58 -33.50
C GLY A 141 -6.39 10.45 -33.84
N ASP A 142 -7.58 10.04 -33.39
CA ASP A 142 -8.84 10.74 -33.66
C ASP A 142 -8.99 11.97 -32.75
N VAL A 143 -8.33 13.05 -33.16
CA VAL A 143 -8.31 14.31 -32.42
C VAL A 143 -9.73 14.84 -32.15
N ALA A 144 -10.67 14.68 -33.09
CA ALA A 144 -12.04 15.15 -32.90
C ALA A 144 -12.75 14.40 -31.76
N THR A 145 -12.61 13.07 -31.70
CA THR A 145 -13.13 12.29 -30.57
C THR A 145 -12.42 12.64 -29.26
N LEU A 146 -11.09 12.79 -29.27
CA LEU A 146 -10.32 13.17 -28.09
C LEU A 146 -10.76 14.53 -27.53
N ILE A 147 -10.99 15.53 -28.39
CA ILE A 147 -11.50 16.85 -27.98
C ILE A 147 -12.93 16.74 -27.43
N ARG A 148 -13.79 15.90 -27.99
CA ARG A 148 -15.15 15.68 -27.44
C ARG A 148 -15.13 15.01 -26.07
N LEU A 149 -14.21 14.08 -25.84
CA LEU A 149 -14.04 13.40 -24.56
C LEU A 149 -13.31 14.28 -23.52
N THR A 150 -12.61 15.32 -23.97
CA THR A 150 -11.75 16.17 -23.14
C THR A 150 -11.93 17.65 -23.50
N ASP A 151 -10.85 18.38 -23.73
CA ASP A 151 -10.83 19.74 -24.27
C ASP A 151 -9.82 19.84 -25.42
N ALA A 152 -9.78 20.99 -26.10
CA ALA A 152 -8.91 21.20 -27.26
C ALA A 152 -7.41 21.01 -26.95
N SER A 153 -6.96 21.45 -25.77
CA SER A 153 -5.55 21.40 -25.37
C SER A 153 -5.16 19.97 -24.99
N VAL A 154 -5.98 19.31 -24.17
CA VAL A 154 -5.78 17.92 -23.76
C VAL A 154 -5.84 16.99 -24.96
N GLY A 155 -6.84 17.14 -25.83
CA GLY A 155 -7.02 16.30 -27.01
C GLY A 155 -5.80 16.31 -27.93
N GLN A 156 -5.17 17.47 -28.13
CA GLN A 156 -3.91 17.58 -28.89
C GLN A 156 -2.73 16.88 -28.20
N SER A 157 -2.60 17.00 -26.88
CA SER A 157 -1.57 16.28 -26.13
C SER A 157 -1.77 14.77 -26.19
N LEU A 158 -3.01 14.29 -26.10
CA LEU A 158 -3.35 12.87 -26.17
C LEU A 158 -3.05 12.25 -27.54
N ALA A 159 -3.22 13.00 -28.63
CA ALA A 159 -2.93 12.53 -29.99
C ALA A 159 -1.46 12.11 -30.18
N ARG A 160 -0.54 12.63 -29.36
CA ARG A 160 0.89 12.26 -29.35
C ARG A 160 1.13 10.83 -28.87
N LEU A 161 0.19 10.25 -28.13
CA LEU A 161 0.26 8.89 -27.62
C LEU A 161 -0.11 7.81 -28.65
N LYS A 162 -0.47 8.17 -29.90
CA LYS A 162 -0.90 7.22 -30.95
C LYS A 162 0.11 6.09 -31.25
N THR A 163 1.39 6.31 -30.97
CA THR A 163 2.47 5.33 -31.24
C THR A 163 2.68 4.34 -30.08
N VAL A 164 2.04 4.57 -28.94
CA VAL A 164 2.13 3.76 -27.73
C VAL A 164 1.25 2.51 -27.84
N PRO A 165 1.74 1.32 -27.43
CA PRO A 165 0.91 0.11 -27.35
C PRO A 165 -0.33 0.29 -26.46
N GLU A 166 -1.46 -0.28 -26.86
CA GLU A 166 -2.73 -0.21 -26.12
C GLU A 166 -2.58 -0.74 -24.68
N SER A 167 -1.89 -1.87 -24.50
CA SER A 167 -1.55 -2.42 -23.18
C SER A 167 -0.83 -1.44 -22.24
N ALA A 168 0.04 -0.57 -22.77
CA ALA A 168 0.75 0.42 -21.95
C ALA A 168 -0.17 1.56 -21.49
N LEU A 169 -1.17 1.92 -22.30
CA LEU A 169 -2.19 2.89 -21.93
C LEU A 169 -3.10 2.35 -20.82
N TYR A 170 -3.61 1.13 -20.94
CA TYR A 170 -4.42 0.52 -19.87
C TYR A 170 -3.63 0.34 -18.57
N ARG A 171 -2.37 -0.12 -18.64
CA ARG A 171 -1.52 -0.23 -17.44
C ARG A 171 -1.33 1.10 -16.71
N ALA A 172 -1.14 2.19 -17.45
CA ALA A 172 -0.95 3.52 -16.85
C ALA A 172 -2.14 4.04 -16.04
N VAL A 173 -3.32 3.45 -16.25
CA VAL A 173 -4.56 3.78 -15.51
C VAL A 173 -5.02 2.62 -14.61
N GLY A 174 -4.16 1.61 -14.42
CA GLY A 174 -4.45 0.46 -13.55
C GLY A 174 -5.53 -0.48 -14.07
N LEU A 175 -5.83 -0.43 -15.37
CA LEU A 175 -6.82 -1.30 -16.01
C LEU A 175 -6.15 -2.44 -16.77
N ALA A 176 -6.85 -3.57 -16.87
CA ALA A 176 -6.50 -4.62 -17.81
C ALA A 176 -6.90 -4.20 -19.23
N GLU A 177 -6.13 -4.64 -20.22
CA GLU A 177 -6.52 -4.48 -21.63
C GLU A 177 -7.73 -5.38 -21.91
N PRO A 178 -8.80 -4.88 -22.57
CA PRO A 178 -9.96 -5.69 -22.93
C PRO A 178 -9.55 -6.91 -23.75
N GLY A 179 -9.89 -8.10 -23.26
CA GLY A 179 -9.54 -9.36 -23.91
C GLY A 179 -8.09 -9.80 -23.72
N ALA A 180 -7.27 -9.06 -22.97
CA ALA A 180 -5.98 -9.60 -22.53
C ALA A 180 -6.23 -10.81 -21.61
N PRO A 181 -5.41 -11.87 -21.72
CA PRO A 181 -5.48 -12.97 -20.76
C PRO A 181 -5.31 -12.38 -19.36
N ALA A 182 -6.16 -12.83 -18.43
CA ALA A 182 -6.15 -12.36 -17.05
C ALA A 182 -4.71 -12.37 -16.50
N MET A 183 -4.27 -11.22 -15.96
CA MET A 183 -2.87 -11.03 -15.59
C MET A 183 -2.54 -11.92 -14.39
N GLN A 184 -1.93 -13.07 -14.67
CA GLN A 184 -1.43 -14.01 -13.67
C GLN A 184 -0.20 -13.41 -12.99
N ARG A 185 -0.27 -13.23 -11.68
CA ARG A 185 0.83 -12.74 -10.85
C ARG A 185 1.11 -13.74 -9.73
N THR A 186 2.34 -13.79 -9.24
CA THR A 186 2.70 -14.68 -8.13
C THR A 186 3.22 -13.88 -6.94
N THR A 187 2.89 -14.31 -5.72
CA THR A 187 3.43 -13.76 -4.47
C THR A 187 3.92 -14.87 -3.55
N PRO A 188 5.05 -14.70 -2.83
CA PRO A 188 5.49 -15.65 -1.80
C PRO A 188 4.70 -15.53 -0.48
N TYR A 189 3.68 -14.67 -0.44
CA TYR A 189 2.87 -14.39 0.76
C TYR A 189 1.43 -14.86 0.61
N GLY A 190 1.21 -16.02 -0.02
CA GLY A 190 -0.11 -16.61 -0.24
C GLY A 190 -0.94 -16.81 1.03
N GLY A 191 -0.29 -17.10 2.15
CA GLY A 191 -0.99 -17.20 3.44
C GLY A 191 -1.70 -15.93 3.90
N ALA A 192 -1.29 -14.76 3.38
CA ALA A 192 -1.96 -13.50 3.69
C ALA A 192 -3.43 -13.50 3.25
N PHE A 193 -3.76 -14.19 2.16
CA PHE A 193 -5.14 -14.27 1.64
C PHE A 193 -6.08 -15.02 2.58
N LEU A 194 -5.56 -15.99 3.34
CA LEU A 194 -6.34 -16.73 4.35
C LEU A 194 -6.76 -15.86 5.55
N LEU A 195 -6.09 -14.72 5.75
CA LEU A 195 -6.35 -13.80 6.86
C LEU A 195 -7.34 -12.68 6.51
N LEU A 196 -7.67 -12.49 5.23
CA LEU A 196 -8.44 -11.33 4.78
C LEU A 196 -9.87 -11.33 5.31
N GLU A 197 -10.48 -12.50 5.43
CA GLU A 197 -11.82 -12.64 6.02
C GLU A 197 -11.82 -12.22 7.50
N SER A 198 -10.89 -12.75 8.31
CA SER A 198 -10.74 -12.32 9.72
C SER A 198 -10.39 -10.84 9.86
N LEU A 199 -9.68 -10.28 8.88
CA LEU A 199 -9.39 -8.86 8.85
C LEU A 199 -10.62 -8.01 8.46
N ALA A 200 -11.55 -8.57 7.67
CA ALA A 200 -12.77 -7.92 7.22
C ALA A 200 -13.87 -7.91 8.27
N GLU A 201 -13.87 -8.89 9.17
CA GLU A 201 -14.77 -8.95 10.32
C GLU A 201 -14.56 -7.81 11.33
N ILE A 202 -13.36 -7.20 11.35
CA ILE A 202 -13.04 -6.11 12.27
C ILE A 202 -13.54 -4.78 11.67
N PRO A 203 -14.44 -4.04 12.37
CA PRO A 203 -15.04 -2.80 11.88
C PRO A 203 -14.09 -1.60 12.01
N LEU A 204 -12.91 -1.71 11.37
CA LEU A 204 -11.85 -0.71 11.44
C LEU A 204 -12.25 0.64 10.84
N ASP A 205 -13.19 0.66 9.89
CA ASP A 205 -13.70 1.90 9.30
C ASP A 205 -14.43 2.74 10.36
N ASP A 206 -15.27 2.10 11.19
CA ASP A 206 -15.99 2.76 12.27
C ASP A 206 -15.04 3.23 13.39
N TRP A 207 -14.10 2.36 13.79
CA TRP A 207 -13.16 2.66 14.87
C TRP A 207 -12.20 3.80 14.54
N CYS A 208 -12.01 4.09 13.25
CA CYS A 208 -11.05 5.05 12.77
C CYS A 208 -11.68 6.24 12.04
N ALA A 209 -13.00 6.40 12.09
CA ALA A 209 -13.72 7.47 11.41
C ALA A 209 -13.18 8.87 11.78
N ASP A 210 -12.78 9.07 13.05
CA ASP A 210 -12.25 10.35 13.55
C ASP A 210 -10.71 10.44 13.51
N TRP A 211 -10.04 9.46 12.88
CA TRP A 211 -8.58 9.46 12.79
C TRP A 211 -8.14 10.37 11.63
N PRO A 212 -6.95 11.00 11.73
CA PRO A 212 -6.47 11.89 10.69
C PRO A 212 -6.15 11.08 9.45
N SER A 213 -6.85 11.38 8.36
CA SER A 213 -6.53 10.87 7.04
C SER A 213 -5.24 11.51 6.51
N GLY A 214 -4.53 10.77 5.68
CA GLY A 214 -3.33 11.23 5.00
C GLY A 214 -3.43 10.91 3.52
N GLU A 215 -2.37 10.27 2.99
CA GLU A 215 -2.38 9.74 1.62
C GLU A 215 -3.37 8.58 1.44
N ILE A 216 -3.67 7.85 2.51
CA ILE A 216 -4.66 6.78 2.55
C ILE A 216 -5.54 6.90 3.79
N GLU A 217 -6.68 6.21 3.77
CA GLU A 217 -7.60 6.14 4.89
C GLU A 217 -6.98 5.44 6.11
N PRO A 218 -7.23 5.90 7.35
CA PRO A 218 -6.63 5.31 8.54
C PRO A 218 -6.95 3.82 8.73
N ALA A 219 -8.19 3.40 8.43
CA ALA A 219 -8.60 2.01 8.52
C ALA A 219 -7.82 1.11 7.55
N GLN A 220 -7.54 1.60 6.35
CA GLN A 220 -6.75 0.92 5.34
C GLN A 220 -5.28 0.77 5.78
N ALA A 221 -4.69 1.82 6.34
CA ALA A 221 -3.33 1.77 6.91
C ALA A 221 -3.22 0.81 8.10
N LEU A 222 -4.27 0.73 8.94
CA LEU A 222 -4.35 -0.26 10.01
C LEU A 222 -4.44 -1.68 9.46
N ARG A 223 -5.35 -1.95 8.52
CA ARG A 223 -5.46 -3.27 7.85
C ARG A 223 -4.12 -3.74 7.32
N TRP A 224 -3.39 -2.83 6.66
CA TRP A 224 -2.04 -3.11 6.19
C TRP A 224 -1.07 -3.47 7.31
N THR A 225 -1.03 -2.67 8.37
CA THR A 225 -0.14 -2.92 9.52
C THR A 225 -0.46 -4.24 10.20
N LEU A 226 -1.75 -4.52 10.43
CA LEU A 226 -2.23 -5.74 11.08
C LEU A 226 -1.92 -6.97 10.24
N LEU A 227 -2.09 -6.90 8.91
CA LEU A 227 -1.70 -8.00 8.02
C LEU A 227 -0.20 -8.27 8.11
N LEU A 228 0.65 -7.23 7.99
CA LEU A 228 2.09 -7.38 8.09
C LEU A 228 2.52 -7.96 9.44
N GLN A 229 1.86 -7.55 10.53
CA GLN A 229 2.13 -8.03 11.87
C GLN A 229 1.72 -9.50 12.03
N SER A 230 0.59 -9.88 11.43
CA SER A 230 0.06 -11.25 11.44
C SER A 230 0.92 -12.24 10.63
N LEU A 231 1.74 -11.74 9.69
CA LEU A 231 2.73 -12.56 8.97
C LEU A 231 4.03 -12.78 9.76
N GLY A 232 4.20 -12.05 10.86
CA GLY A 232 5.36 -12.12 11.76
C GLY A 232 6.60 -11.38 11.27
N ALA A 233 7.54 -11.17 12.20
CA ALA A 233 8.74 -10.35 11.98
C ALA A 233 9.53 -10.76 10.72
N SER A 234 9.77 -12.07 10.52
CA SER A 234 10.62 -12.58 9.45
C SER A 234 10.07 -12.33 8.04
N ARG A 235 8.75 -12.12 7.90
CA ARG A 235 8.08 -11.94 6.59
C ARG A 235 7.55 -10.52 6.39
N SER A 236 7.28 -9.79 7.47
CA SER A 236 6.71 -8.43 7.44
C SER A 236 7.47 -7.47 6.53
N TYR A 237 8.82 -7.49 6.54
CA TYR A 237 9.61 -6.60 5.68
C TYR A 237 9.39 -6.86 4.20
N GLY A 238 9.57 -8.11 3.74
CA GLY A 238 9.39 -8.43 2.33
C GLY A 238 7.94 -8.28 1.87
N ALA A 239 6.98 -8.66 2.72
CA ALA A 239 5.55 -8.47 2.46
C ALA A 239 5.20 -6.98 2.31
N SER A 240 5.90 -6.08 3.02
CA SER A 240 5.65 -4.64 2.91
C SER A 240 5.95 -4.04 1.52
N TYR A 241 6.71 -4.76 0.68
CA TYR A 241 7.01 -4.38 -0.70
C TYR A 241 6.33 -5.29 -1.73
N ASP A 242 5.52 -6.25 -1.29
CA ASP A 242 4.81 -7.13 -2.21
C ASP A 242 3.73 -6.33 -2.95
N PRO A 243 3.82 -6.20 -4.28
CA PRO A 243 2.90 -5.35 -5.03
C PRO A 243 1.49 -5.94 -5.08
N ILE A 244 1.33 -7.27 -4.98
CA ILE A 244 0.01 -7.90 -4.97
C ILE A 244 -0.71 -7.58 -3.66
N LEU A 245 -0.04 -7.73 -2.52
CA LEU A 245 -0.64 -7.40 -1.23
C LEU A 245 -0.93 -5.91 -1.08
N ARG A 246 -0.06 -5.05 -1.63
CA ARG A 246 -0.29 -3.61 -1.67
C ARG A 246 -1.52 -3.26 -2.51
N ASP A 247 -1.62 -3.79 -3.73
CA ASP A 247 -2.79 -3.58 -4.61
C ASP A 247 -4.07 -4.08 -3.94
N LEU A 248 -4.01 -5.27 -3.33
CA LEU A 248 -5.11 -5.89 -2.59
C LEU A 248 -5.57 -5.04 -1.41
N LEU A 249 -4.70 -4.29 -0.75
CA LEU A 249 -5.08 -3.39 0.34
C LEU A 249 -5.13 -1.93 -0.11
N MET A 250 -5.13 -1.67 -1.42
CA MET A 250 -5.11 -0.35 -2.06
C MET A 250 -3.96 0.56 -1.58
N ILE A 251 -2.87 0.00 -1.08
CA ILE A 251 -1.75 0.73 -0.49
C ILE A 251 -0.86 1.27 -1.61
N PRO A 252 -0.83 2.60 -1.86
CA PRO A 252 -0.05 3.14 -2.96
C PRO A 252 1.44 2.89 -2.69
N PRO A 253 2.27 2.66 -3.72
CA PRO A 253 3.71 2.38 -3.57
C PRO A 253 4.46 3.49 -2.82
N THR A 254 3.95 4.72 -2.88
CA THR A 254 4.47 5.90 -2.19
C THR A 254 4.15 5.96 -0.68
N PHE A 255 3.20 5.15 -0.21
CA PHE A 255 2.81 5.11 1.21
C PHE A 255 3.95 4.60 2.10
N GLU A 256 4.27 5.40 3.11
CA GLU A 256 5.33 5.13 4.08
C GLU A 256 4.75 4.83 5.46
N LEU A 257 4.79 3.55 5.86
CA LEU A 257 4.21 3.14 7.14
C LEU A 257 4.89 3.78 8.36
N ARG A 258 6.17 4.14 8.23
CA ARG A 258 6.89 4.96 9.23
C ARG A 258 6.28 6.34 9.43
N ALA A 259 5.91 7.02 8.35
CA ALA A 259 5.36 8.37 8.45
C ALA A 259 3.97 8.33 9.10
N TRP A 260 3.13 7.39 8.65
CA TRP A 260 1.80 7.19 9.19
C TRP A 260 1.81 6.77 10.66
N SER A 261 2.66 5.81 11.07
CA SER A 261 2.71 5.34 12.46
C SER A 261 3.10 6.42 13.48
N ARG A 262 3.77 7.51 13.05
CA ARG A 262 4.05 8.67 13.92
C ARG A 262 2.79 9.46 14.27
N LEU A 263 1.72 9.34 13.48
CA LEU A 263 0.43 9.97 13.75
C LEU A 263 -0.36 9.22 14.83
N LEU A 264 0.03 7.98 15.16
CA LEU A 264 -0.66 7.14 16.15
C LEU A 264 -0.20 7.47 17.56
N LYS A 265 -0.90 8.41 18.22
CA LYS A 265 -0.72 8.76 19.62
C LYS A 265 -1.27 7.69 20.55
N ASP A 266 -0.84 7.68 21.81
CA ASP A 266 -1.21 6.65 22.80
C ASP A 266 -2.72 6.55 23.03
N HIS A 267 -3.44 7.68 23.08
CA HIS A 267 -4.89 7.67 23.25
C HIS A 267 -5.63 6.95 22.12
N ARG A 268 -5.09 6.95 20.89
CA ARG A 268 -5.71 6.24 19.75
C ARG A 268 -5.49 4.74 19.85
N LEU A 269 -4.29 4.32 20.25
CA LEU A 269 -4.00 2.91 20.50
C LEU A 269 -4.86 2.37 21.65
N ALA A 270 -5.03 3.16 22.72
CA ALA A 270 -5.91 2.82 23.83
C ALA A 270 -7.39 2.74 23.39
N ALA A 271 -7.86 3.71 22.60
CA ALA A 271 -9.23 3.69 22.06
C ALA A 271 -9.47 2.45 21.17
N LEU A 272 -8.51 2.12 20.31
CA LEU A 272 -8.57 0.92 19.45
C LEU A 272 -8.64 -0.37 20.28
N GLN A 273 -7.89 -0.45 21.37
CA GLN A 273 -7.96 -1.59 22.29
C GLN A 273 -9.35 -1.68 22.94
N ASN A 274 -9.88 -0.57 23.46
CA ASN A 274 -11.22 -0.56 24.06
C ASN A 274 -12.33 -0.92 23.05
N GLU A 275 -12.18 -0.57 21.77
CA GLU A 275 -13.10 -0.98 20.70
C GLU A 275 -12.99 -2.48 20.41
N LEU A 276 -11.76 -3.02 20.34
CA LEU A 276 -11.53 -4.46 20.18
C LEU A 276 -12.21 -5.27 21.29
N GLU A 277 -12.07 -4.84 22.53
CA GLU A 277 -12.67 -5.50 23.70
C GLU A 277 -14.20 -5.51 23.62
N ARG A 278 -14.81 -4.37 23.29
CA ARG A 278 -16.26 -4.27 23.10
C ARG A 278 -16.75 -5.18 21.97
N TRP A 279 -16.03 -5.20 20.86
CA TRP A 279 -16.38 -6.04 19.72
C TRP A 279 -16.26 -7.53 20.07
N GLN A 280 -15.18 -7.96 20.73
CA GLN A 280 -15.04 -9.35 21.19
C GLN A 280 -16.15 -9.74 22.18
N GLY A 281 -16.48 -8.84 23.13
CA GLY A 281 -17.60 -9.06 24.04
C GLY A 281 -18.93 -9.23 23.31
N ALA A 282 -19.21 -8.40 22.30
CA ALA A 282 -20.42 -8.47 21.50
C ALA A 282 -20.53 -9.74 20.65
N GLN A 283 -19.41 -10.30 20.20
CA GLN A 283 -19.38 -11.59 19.48
C GLN A 283 -19.54 -12.81 20.41
N GLY A 284 -19.69 -12.61 21.73
CA GLY A 284 -19.72 -13.71 22.69
C GLY A 284 -18.36 -14.41 22.84
N HIS A 285 -17.29 -13.70 22.47
CA HIS A 285 -15.92 -14.23 22.53
C HIS A 285 -15.28 -14.14 23.92
N LEU A 286 -16.01 -13.58 24.90
CA LEU A 286 -15.58 -13.40 26.29
C LEU A 286 -16.54 -14.19 27.20
N SER A 287 -16.29 -15.48 27.37
CA SER A 287 -17.07 -16.38 28.24
C SER A 287 -16.27 -16.90 29.44
N GLY A 288 -14.94 -16.75 29.44
CA GLY A 288 -14.04 -17.40 30.38
C GLY A 288 -13.73 -16.68 31.70
N THR A 289 -13.30 -17.46 32.70
CA THR A 289 -12.57 -16.96 33.87
C THR A 289 -11.32 -16.23 33.43
N CYS A 290 -11.06 -15.16 34.14
CA CYS A 290 -10.27 -14.08 33.63
C CYS A 290 -9.11 -13.94 34.65
N VAL A 291 -7.86 -14.14 34.22
CA VAL A 291 -6.70 -14.14 35.14
C VAL A 291 -5.77 -12.99 34.83
N GLU A 292 -5.43 -12.21 35.86
CA GLU A 292 -4.55 -11.05 35.74
C GLU A 292 -3.08 -11.48 35.66
N ALA A 293 -2.45 -11.20 34.53
CA ALA A 293 -1.00 -11.20 34.43
C ALA A 293 -0.53 -10.10 33.48
N GLU A 294 0.28 -9.18 33.98
CA GLU A 294 0.75 -7.98 33.25
C GLU A 294 -0.39 -7.07 32.72
N GLY A 295 -1.57 -7.10 33.34
CA GLY A 295 -2.75 -6.33 32.90
C GLY A 295 -3.42 -6.88 31.64
N ILE A 296 -3.17 -8.16 31.33
CA ILE A 296 -3.69 -8.88 30.18
C ILE A 296 -4.55 -10.04 30.68
N TRP A 297 -5.78 -10.14 30.17
CA TRP A 297 -6.73 -11.19 30.51
C TRP A 297 -6.81 -12.19 29.37
N ILE A 298 -6.89 -13.47 29.68
CA ILE A 298 -6.96 -14.55 28.70
C ILE A 298 -8.38 -15.13 28.76
N ASP A 299 -9.13 -15.08 27.66
CA ASP A 299 -10.29 -15.94 27.55
C ASP A 299 -9.79 -17.39 27.39
N ASP A 300 -10.06 -18.22 28.39
CA ASP A 300 -9.51 -19.58 28.44
C ASP A 300 -10.04 -20.51 27.34
N GLU A 301 -11.24 -20.22 26.83
CA GLU A 301 -11.82 -20.97 25.73
C GLU A 301 -11.19 -20.52 24.42
N GLN A 302 -11.06 -19.21 24.22
CA GLN A 302 -10.83 -18.60 22.91
C GLN A 302 -9.38 -18.12 22.67
N GLY A 303 -8.54 -18.08 23.70
CA GLY A 303 -7.17 -17.57 23.61
C GLY A 303 -7.11 -16.10 23.16
N LEU A 304 -8.14 -15.33 23.50
CA LEU A 304 -8.31 -13.90 23.19
C LEU A 304 -7.97 -13.04 24.41
N TYR A 305 -7.69 -11.75 24.15
CA TYR A 305 -7.02 -10.86 25.10
C TYR A 305 -7.81 -9.59 25.32
N VAL A 306 -8.16 -9.31 26.58
CA VAL A 306 -8.88 -8.09 27.01
C VAL A 306 -8.16 -7.47 28.21
N ARG A 307 -8.30 -6.18 28.43
CA ARG A 307 -7.85 -5.46 29.62
C ARG A 307 -9.05 -5.21 30.56
N GLY A 308 -9.15 -5.96 31.64
CA GLY A 308 -10.18 -5.82 32.68
C GLY A 308 -9.63 -5.43 34.08
N PRO A 309 -10.51 -5.15 35.05
CA PRO A 309 -10.21 -4.88 36.46
C PRO A 309 -10.15 -6.18 37.31
N GLY A 310 -9.00 -6.47 37.92
CA GLY A 310 -8.65 -7.76 38.55
C GLY A 310 -9.47 -8.13 39.79
N ASP A 311 -9.97 -9.38 39.84
CA ASP A 311 -10.58 -10.02 41.02
C ASP A 311 -9.54 -10.52 42.05
N GLY A 312 -8.24 -10.46 41.73
CA GLY A 312 -7.13 -10.76 42.64
C GLY A 312 -6.85 -12.25 42.92
N GLY A 313 -7.37 -13.18 42.12
CA GLY A 313 -7.07 -14.61 42.26
C GLY A 313 -5.66 -15.01 41.78
N GLU A 314 -4.98 -15.92 42.50
CA GLU A 314 -3.69 -16.46 42.06
C GLU A 314 -3.82 -17.31 40.78
N PRO A 315 -2.92 -17.15 39.78
CA PRO A 315 -2.95 -17.94 38.55
C PRO A 315 -2.64 -19.42 38.83
N ASN A 316 -3.43 -20.33 38.27
CA ASN A 316 -3.15 -21.77 38.37
C ASN A 316 -2.00 -22.18 37.41
N GLU A 317 -1.51 -23.42 37.53
CA GLU A 317 -0.39 -23.93 36.72
C GLU A 317 -0.66 -23.87 35.21
N GLU A 318 -1.92 -24.09 34.81
CA GLU A 318 -2.34 -24.00 33.41
C GLU A 318 -2.26 -22.55 32.90
N THR A 319 -2.69 -21.56 33.70
CA THR A 319 -2.53 -20.14 33.40
C THR A 319 -1.06 -19.78 33.25
N LEU A 320 -0.19 -20.25 34.15
CA LEU A 320 1.26 -19.98 34.08
C LEU A 320 1.90 -20.58 32.81
N ALA A 321 1.48 -21.77 32.40
CA ALA A 321 1.92 -22.36 31.13
C ALA A 321 1.47 -21.52 29.92
N ARG A 322 0.23 -21.01 29.94
CA ARG A 322 -0.31 -20.13 28.90
C ARG A 322 0.43 -18.79 28.84
N LEU A 323 0.81 -18.22 29.99
CA LEU A 323 1.62 -17.00 30.07
C LEU A 323 2.96 -17.14 29.34
N LYS A 324 3.58 -18.32 29.39
CA LYS A 324 4.79 -18.60 28.60
C LYS A 324 4.50 -18.53 27.09
N TYR A 325 3.35 -19.03 26.65
CA TYR A 325 2.95 -18.96 25.23
C TYR A 325 2.71 -17.52 24.78
N LEU A 326 2.14 -16.67 25.63
CA LEU A 326 1.96 -15.25 25.34
C LEU A 326 3.26 -14.55 24.97
N SER A 327 4.32 -14.83 25.74
CA SER A 327 5.62 -14.23 25.49
C SER A 327 6.16 -14.59 24.09
N SER A 328 5.91 -15.82 23.64
CA SER A 328 6.30 -16.30 22.31
C SER A 328 5.43 -15.71 21.20
N ASP A 329 4.12 -15.61 21.40
CA ASP A 329 3.17 -15.04 20.44
C ASP A 329 3.40 -13.53 20.26
N ARG A 330 3.65 -12.79 21.36
CA ARG A 330 4.05 -11.37 21.29
C ARG A 330 5.38 -11.17 20.56
N LYS A 331 6.32 -12.11 20.72
CA LYS A 331 7.59 -12.07 19.96
C LYS A 331 7.35 -12.33 18.47
N TYR A 332 6.44 -13.24 18.12
CA TYR A 332 6.05 -13.52 16.74
C TYR A 332 5.43 -12.28 16.07
N LEU A 333 4.49 -11.62 16.76
CA LEU A 333 3.79 -10.41 16.31
C LEU A 333 4.66 -9.14 16.27
N ARG A 334 5.98 -9.23 16.42
CA ARG A 334 6.84 -8.06 16.18
C ARG A 334 6.93 -7.80 14.69
N LEU A 335 6.95 -6.52 14.31
CA LEU A 335 7.33 -6.13 12.96
C LEU A 335 8.86 -6.06 12.83
N ASP A 336 9.37 -6.35 11.64
CA ASP A 336 10.77 -6.08 11.34
C ASP A 336 11.05 -4.56 11.47
N PRO A 337 12.09 -4.13 12.20
CA PRO A 337 12.38 -2.70 12.38
C PRO A 337 12.52 -1.91 11.08
N ARG A 338 12.88 -2.58 9.97
CA ARG A 338 13.01 -1.96 8.65
C ARG A 338 11.67 -1.55 8.04
N VAL A 339 10.56 -2.16 8.44
CA VAL A 339 9.19 -1.72 8.10
C VAL A 339 8.92 -0.30 8.62
N GLY A 340 9.64 0.12 9.67
CA GLY A 340 9.65 1.50 10.14
C GLY A 340 8.51 1.88 11.07
N VAL A 341 7.69 0.92 11.49
CA VAL A 341 6.73 1.10 12.58
C VAL A 341 7.48 1.12 13.91
N SER A 342 7.21 2.12 14.74
CA SER A 342 7.83 2.18 16.07
C SER A 342 7.39 1.00 16.93
N ARG A 343 8.28 0.49 17.78
CA ARG A 343 7.97 -0.63 18.69
C ARG A 343 6.72 -0.36 19.54
N ARG A 344 6.55 0.88 20.03
CA ARG A 344 5.36 1.31 20.78
C ARG A 344 4.06 1.07 20.01
N VAL A 345 4.01 1.47 18.75
CA VAL A 345 2.83 1.28 17.89
C VAL A 345 2.62 -0.20 17.60
N ALA A 346 3.67 -0.93 17.23
CA ALA A 346 3.56 -2.37 16.97
C ALA A 346 3.06 -3.14 18.20
N ASP A 347 3.57 -2.83 19.39
CA ASP A 347 3.15 -3.43 20.65
C ASP A 347 1.68 -3.06 20.98
N GLY A 348 1.25 -1.83 20.69
CA GLY A 348 -0.14 -1.38 20.86
C GLY A 348 -1.14 -2.03 19.90
N LEU A 349 -0.71 -2.38 18.68
CA LEU A 349 -1.52 -3.06 17.67
C LEU A 349 -1.50 -4.59 17.80
N ALA A 350 -0.55 -5.15 18.56
CA ALA A 350 -0.40 -6.60 18.72
C ALA A 350 -1.69 -7.32 19.17
N PRO A 351 -2.51 -6.80 20.11
CA PRO A 351 -3.77 -7.46 20.49
C PRO A 351 -4.74 -7.61 19.31
N VAL A 352 -4.83 -6.61 18.44
CA VAL A 352 -5.72 -6.64 17.27
C VAL A 352 -5.19 -7.63 16.22
N ALA A 353 -3.89 -7.62 15.94
CA ALA A 353 -3.27 -8.57 15.01
C ALA A 353 -3.41 -10.03 15.50
N MET A 354 -3.34 -10.22 16.82
CA MET A 354 -3.59 -11.50 17.45
C MET A 354 -5.04 -11.94 17.30
N ALA A 355 -6.00 -11.04 17.45
CA ALA A 355 -7.42 -11.33 17.21
C ALA A 355 -7.67 -11.81 15.77
N VAL A 356 -7.02 -11.19 14.77
CA VAL A 356 -7.06 -11.66 13.37
C VAL A 356 -6.58 -13.10 13.25
N LEU A 357 -5.41 -13.42 13.79
CA LEU A 357 -4.86 -14.79 13.72
C LEU A 357 -5.68 -15.80 14.53
N ARG A 358 -6.27 -15.40 15.65
CA ARG A 358 -7.13 -16.26 16.47
C ARG A 358 -8.45 -16.53 15.77
N SER A 359 -9.11 -15.53 15.17
CA SER A 359 -10.29 -15.73 14.32
C SER A 359 -9.99 -16.73 13.20
N PHE A 360 -8.82 -16.64 12.55
CA PHE A 360 -8.38 -17.64 11.58
C PHE A 360 -8.20 -19.04 12.20
N ALA A 361 -7.49 -19.13 13.32
CA ALA A 361 -7.21 -20.40 14.00
C ALA A 361 -8.47 -21.12 14.50
N TRP A 362 -9.49 -20.38 14.92
CA TRP A 362 -10.77 -20.94 15.39
C TRP A 362 -11.58 -21.63 14.29
N ARG A 363 -11.37 -21.21 13.03
CA ARG A 363 -11.96 -21.86 11.86
C ARG A 363 -11.26 -23.17 11.50
N LEU A 364 -10.17 -23.52 12.20
CA LEU A 364 -9.38 -24.73 12.01
C LEU A 364 -9.59 -25.71 13.19
N PRO A 365 -10.18 -26.89 12.97
CA PRO A 365 -10.43 -27.89 14.02
C PRO A 365 -9.17 -28.25 14.80
N GLY A 366 -9.20 -27.97 16.12
CA GLY A 366 -8.09 -28.27 17.03
C GLY A 366 -6.95 -27.24 17.06
N PHE A 367 -7.03 -26.15 16.29
CA PHE A 367 -5.93 -25.16 16.19
C PHE A 367 -6.21 -23.81 16.89
N GLY A 368 -7.41 -23.59 17.43
CA GLY A 368 -7.77 -22.32 18.08
C GLY A 368 -6.78 -21.89 19.18
N ARG A 369 -6.14 -22.85 19.84
CA ARG A 369 -5.15 -22.65 20.92
C ARG A 369 -3.69 -22.80 20.49
N THR A 370 -3.42 -23.05 19.22
CA THR A 370 -2.07 -23.26 18.72
C THR A 370 -1.24 -21.98 18.73
N HIS A 371 0.08 -22.11 18.88
CA HIS A 371 1.02 -21.00 18.77
C HIS A 371 0.95 -20.27 17.42
N LEU A 372 1.08 -18.95 17.44
CA LEU A 372 1.04 -18.15 16.21
C LEU A 372 2.17 -18.52 15.25
N GLU A 373 3.37 -18.81 15.77
CA GLU A 373 4.48 -19.27 14.93
C GLU A 373 4.17 -20.62 14.25
N HIS A 374 3.47 -21.52 14.96
CA HIS A 374 3.06 -22.79 14.38
C HIS A 374 1.98 -22.58 13.30
N LEU A 375 1.00 -21.71 13.53
CA LEU A 375 0.02 -21.33 12.49
C LEU A 375 0.72 -20.77 11.26
N SER A 376 1.68 -19.87 11.47
CA SER A 376 2.47 -19.28 10.42
C SER A 376 3.19 -20.31 9.57
N ARG A 377 3.88 -21.26 10.22
CA ARG A 377 4.72 -22.25 9.53
C ARG A 377 3.89 -23.28 8.76
N ASN A 378 2.72 -23.66 9.29
CA ASN A 378 1.96 -24.79 8.77
C ASN A 378 0.80 -24.39 7.84
N PHE A 379 0.34 -23.13 7.91
CA PHE A 379 -0.77 -22.64 7.08
C PHE A 379 -0.41 -21.41 6.26
N LEU A 380 0.29 -20.44 6.87
CA LEU A 380 0.50 -19.14 6.23
C LEU A 380 1.78 -19.08 5.37
N ALA A 381 2.73 -20.00 5.58
CA ALA A 381 4.01 -20.09 4.87
C ALA A 381 3.88 -20.74 3.48
N CYS A 382 2.93 -20.26 2.68
CA CYS A 382 2.73 -20.64 1.29
C CYS A 382 2.84 -19.42 0.36
N ALA A 383 3.12 -19.69 -0.91
CA ALA A 383 2.99 -18.75 -2.01
C ALA A 383 1.58 -18.82 -2.62
N ALA A 384 1.26 -17.88 -3.50
CA ALA A 384 0.03 -17.87 -4.26
C ALA A 384 0.27 -17.40 -5.69
N GLU A 385 -0.55 -17.93 -6.58
CA GLU A 385 -0.83 -17.37 -7.89
C GLU A 385 -2.16 -16.62 -7.83
N VAL A 386 -2.19 -15.44 -8.41
CA VAL A 386 -3.32 -14.52 -8.37
C VAL A 386 -3.70 -14.15 -9.78
N VAL A 387 -4.95 -14.40 -10.13
CA VAL A 387 -5.56 -14.07 -11.42
C VAL A 387 -6.69 -13.09 -11.15
N ARG A 388 -6.59 -11.90 -11.72
CA ARG A 388 -7.62 -10.86 -11.57
C ARG A 388 -8.56 -10.87 -12.77
N GLU A 389 -9.84 -11.06 -12.50
CA GLU A 389 -10.94 -10.84 -13.42
C GLU A 389 -11.67 -9.53 -13.06
N GLU A 390 -12.67 -9.14 -13.85
CA GLU A 390 -13.40 -7.87 -13.66
C GLU A 390 -14.03 -7.78 -12.25
N ASP A 391 -14.71 -8.83 -11.81
CA ASP A 391 -15.48 -8.85 -10.56
C ASP A 391 -14.95 -9.84 -9.51
N MET A 392 -13.85 -10.54 -9.80
CA MET A 392 -13.31 -11.58 -8.91
C MET A 392 -11.78 -11.66 -8.94
N LEU A 393 -11.18 -11.87 -7.77
CA LEU A 393 -9.79 -12.25 -7.63
C LEU A 393 -9.71 -13.76 -7.38
N HIS A 394 -9.12 -14.52 -8.30
CA HIS A 394 -8.86 -15.94 -8.10
C HIS A 394 -7.46 -16.13 -7.52
N VAL A 395 -7.37 -16.84 -6.41
CA VAL A 395 -6.11 -17.04 -5.68
C VAL A 395 -5.86 -18.53 -5.51
N SER A 396 -4.87 -19.05 -6.22
CA SER A 396 -4.43 -20.43 -6.12
C SER A 396 -3.21 -20.51 -5.20
N LEU A 397 -3.39 -21.07 -4.01
CA LEU A 397 -2.33 -21.22 -3.02
C LEU A 397 -1.45 -22.43 -3.35
N THR A 398 -0.14 -22.30 -3.16
CA THR A 398 0.74 -23.47 -3.10
C THR A 398 0.43 -24.26 -1.83
N ARG A 399 0.48 -25.60 -1.88
CA ARG A 399 0.11 -26.47 -0.74
C ARG A 399 0.94 -26.17 0.52
N PRO A 400 0.35 -25.61 1.59
CA PRO A 400 1.03 -25.50 2.87
C PRO A 400 1.18 -26.89 3.54
N PRO A 401 2.05 -27.05 4.56
CA PRO A 401 2.27 -28.35 5.21
C PRO A 401 1.01 -29.07 5.73
N LEU A 402 0.00 -28.31 6.17
CA LEU A 402 -1.28 -28.84 6.65
C LEU A 402 -2.45 -28.48 5.72
N ASP A 403 -2.26 -28.57 4.41
CA ASP A 403 -3.29 -28.23 3.40
C ASP A 403 -4.57 -29.06 3.55
N LEU A 404 -4.49 -30.31 4.00
CA LEU A 404 -5.65 -31.19 4.23
C LEU A 404 -6.64 -30.56 5.21
N VAL A 405 -6.17 -29.92 6.28
CA VAL A 405 -7.03 -29.24 7.26
C VAL A 405 -7.78 -28.09 6.59
N LEU A 406 -7.09 -27.29 5.75
CA LEU A 406 -7.73 -26.20 5.00
C LEU A 406 -8.78 -26.70 3.99
N ARG A 407 -8.54 -27.87 3.37
CA ARG A 407 -9.50 -28.52 2.46
C ARG A 407 -10.74 -28.99 3.22
N MET A 408 -10.58 -29.54 4.43
CA MET A 408 -11.68 -30.03 5.25
C MET A 408 -12.57 -28.90 5.78
N THR A 409 -11.99 -27.75 6.12
CA THR A 409 -12.73 -26.62 6.70
C THR A 409 -13.39 -25.72 5.67
N ARG A 410 -13.10 -25.93 4.39
CA ARG A 410 -13.54 -25.07 3.27
C ARG A 410 -13.12 -23.60 3.40
N VAL A 411 -12.19 -23.27 4.31
CA VAL A 411 -11.61 -21.92 4.44
C VAL A 411 -10.99 -21.46 3.10
N ALA A 412 -10.47 -22.40 2.31
CA ALA A 412 -9.94 -22.13 0.97
C ALA A 412 -10.90 -22.52 -0.16
N ARG A 413 -12.22 -22.42 0.06
CA ARG A 413 -13.26 -22.53 -1.00
C ARG A 413 -14.37 -21.50 -0.81
N ALA A 414 -14.12 -20.48 0.01
CA ALA A 414 -15.07 -19.42 0.26
C ALA A 414 -14.89 -18.29 -0.76
N ASP A 415 -16.01 -17.82 -1.29
CA ASP A 415 -16.08 -16.51 -1.92
C ASP A 415 -16.11 -15.47 -0.80
N ILE A 416 -14.97 -14.83 -0.55
CA ILE A 416 -14.83 -13.84 0.52
C ILE A 416 -15.16 -12.47 -0.07
N ALA A 417 -16.10 -11.76 0.58
CA ALA A 417 -16.33 -10.35 0.29
C ALA A 417 -15.27 -9.51 1.00
N ILE A 418 -14.55 -8.69 0.24
CA ILE A 418 -13.54 -7.77 0.75
C ILE A 418 -14.03 -6.35 0.44
N PRO A 419 -14.67 -5.67 1.41
CA PRO A 419 -15.44 -4.46 1.13
C PRO A 419 -14.57 -3.28 0.67
N TRP A 420 -13.26 -3.32 0.92
CA TRP A 420 -12.32 -2.27 0.54
C TRP A 420 -11.59 -2.55 -0.78
N THR A 421 -11.91 -3.58 -1.56
CA THR A 421 -11.19 -3.86 -2.82
C THR A 421 -12.07 -3.69 -4.05
N SER A 422 -11.42 -3.55 -5.21
CA SER A 422 -12.05 -3.72 -6.51
C SER A 422 -11.16 -4.70 -7.29
N PRO A 423 -11.59 -5.94 -7.58
CA PRO A 423 -12.91 -6.51 -7.29
C PRO A 423 -13.16 -6.74 -5.80
N GLN A 424 -14.44 -6.74 -5.38
CA GLN A 424 -14.85 -6.95 -3.98
C GLN A 424 -14.95 -8.43 -3.59
N ARG A 425 -14.70 -9.37 -4.52
CA ARG A 425 -14.81 -10.81 -4.27
C ARG A 425 -13.48 -11.51 -4.49
N LEU A 426 -13.17 -12.42 -3.59
CA LEU A 426 -11.98 -13.26 -3.61
C LEU A 426 -12.41 -14.74 -3.58
N SER A 427 -11.96 -15.53 -4.55
CA SER A 427 -12.06 -16.99 -4.53
C SER A 427 -10.67 -17.57 -4.26
N ILE A 428 -10.56 -18.41 -3.23
CA ILE A 428 -9.31 -19.10 -2.86
C ILE A 428 -9.39 -20.56 -3.33
N HIS A 429 -8.27 -21.11 -3.83
CA HIS A 429 -8.10 -22.49 -4.28
C HIS A 429 -6.79 -23.10 -3.71
N LEU A 430 -6.73 -24.44 -3.55
CA LEU A 430 -5.61 -25.21 -2.95
C LEU A 430 -5.05 -26.33 -3.81
#